data_AF-A0A7C0XB70-F1
#
_entry.id   AF-A0A7C0XB70-F1
#
_cell.length_a   1.000
_cell.length_b   1.000
_cell.length_c   1.000
_cell.angle_alpha   90.00
_cell.angle_beta   90.00
_cell.angle_gamma   90.00
#
_symmetry.space_group_name_H-M   'P 1'
#
loop_
_entity.id
_entity.type
_entity.pdbx_description
1 polymer ?
#
loop_
_entity_poly.entity_id
_entity_poly.type
_entity_poly.pdbx_seq_one_letter_code
_entity_poly.pdbx_strand_id
1 'polypeptide(L)'
;MVEEKRYLEIEAQEDRSAGIGTGGLIILGLQHAFTMFGATVLVPYLTGVPVNVALFTAGVGTLLFHAITKWKVPVFLGSSFAYIAPMISVTLYYMHQQGLDYKSIQEAQQAGVDLIPSVAYATGGIAIAGLVKFGFGILIKFIGVKRFEKLFPPTVAGTMIVLIGLILSPVAINMASSNWWLALVALVTTLFVRLYCKGFNGLIPVIWGIIVGYIVAAIAGKVDFTEVVSTKWVGFPKLYFP
;
A
#
# COMPACT_ATOMS: atom_id res chain seq x y z
N MET A 1 22.82 21.05 -24.41
CA MET A 1 21.53 21.75 -24.18
C MET A 1 20.29 20.92 -24.54
N VAL A 2 20.29 20.06 -25.57
CA VAL A 2 19.10 19.25 -25.94
C VAL A 2 18.77 18.18 -24.88
N GLU A 3 19.79 17.53 -24.32
CA GLU A 3 19.63 16.43 -23.37
C GLU A 3 19.35 16.88 -21.92
N GLU A 4 19.42 18.18 -21.63
CA GLU A 4 19.09 18.75 -20.32
C GLU A 4 17.59 19.08 -20.22
N LYS A 5 16.97 19.46 -21.34
CA LYS A 5 15.52 19.71 -21.43
C LYS A 5 14.68 18.43 -21.30
N ARG A 6 15.17 17.28 -21.78
CA ARG A 6 14.46 15.99 -21.77
C ARG A 6 14.06 15.51 -20.36
N TYR A 7 14.75 15.93 -19.31
CA TYR A 7 14.45 15.57 -17.93
C TYR A 7 13.53 16.59 -17.22
N LEU A 8 13.43 17.81 -17.74
CA LEU A 8 12.57 18.87 -17.20
C LEU A 8 11.20 18.89 -17.89
N GLU A 9 11.15 18.44 -19.14
CA GLU A 9 9.93 18.17 -19.87
C GLU A 9 9.44 16.77 -19.51
N ILE A 10 8.55 16.68 -18.51
CA ILE A 10 7.78 15.46 -18.30
C ILE A 10 6.94 15.27 -19.57
N GLU A 11 7.38 14.40 -20.49
CA GLU A 11 6.51 13.92 -21.56
C GLU A 11 5.38 13.14 -20.90
N ALA A 12 4.14 13.47 -21.25
CA ALA A 12 3.00 12.71 -20.77
C ALA A 12 3.17 11.27 -21.28
N GLN A 13 3.07 10.29 -20.38
CA GLN A 13 3.09 8.90 -20.80
C GLN A 13 1.99 8.68 -21.83
N GLU A 14 2.30 7.96 -22.91
CA GLU A 14 1.35 7.64 -23.97
C GLU A 14 0.10 7.00 -23.37
N ASP A 15 -1.06 7.63 -23.61
CA ASP A 15 -2.33 7.18 -23.07
C ASP A 15 -2.80 5.93 -23.80
N ARG A 16 -2.42 4.78 -23.25
CA ARG A 16 -2.83 3.45 -23.76
C ARG A 16 -4.31 3.16 -23.55
N SER A 17 -5.03 4.04 -22.85
CA SER A 17 -6.47 3.95 -22.68
C SER A 17 -7.26 4.73 -23.74
N ALA A 18 -6.56 5.46 -24.63
CA ALA A 18 -7.16 6.12 -25.77
C ALA A 18 -7.90 5.09 -26.64
N GLY A 19 -9.25 5.12 -26.59
CA GLY A 19 -10.13 4.19 -27.31
C GLY A 19 -10.89 3.20 -26.41
N ILE A 20 -10.63 3.17 -25.09
CA ILE A 20 -11.42 2.38 -24.14
C ILE A 20 -12.68 3.17 -23.76
N GLY A 21 -13.86 2.59 -23.95
CA GLY A 21 -15.13 3.20 -23.52
C GLY A 21 -15.17 3.43 -22.01
N THR A 22 -15.99 4.37 -21.54
CA THR A 22 -16.10 4.77 -20.13
C THR A 22 -16.28 3.59 -19.17
N GLY A 23 -17.05 2.57 -19.57
CA GLY A 23 -17.22 1.35 -18.77
C GLY A 23 -15.92 0.55 -18.59
N GLY A 24 -15.08 0.46 -19.63
CA GLY A 24 -13.78 -0.20 -19.55
C GLY A 24 -12.79 0.55 -18.66
N LEU A 25 -12.83 1.89 -18.67
CA LEU A 25 -12.01 2.72 -17.79
C LEU A 25 -12.38 2.54 -16.31
N ILE A 26 -13.68 2.48 -15.99
CA ILE A 26 -14.17 2.22 -14.63
C ILE A 26 -13.66 0.87 -14.14
N ILE A 27 -13.81 -0.16 -14.96
CA ILE A 27 -13.36 -1.51 -14.65
C ILE A 27 -11.84 -1.56 -14.42
N LEU A 28 -11.05 -0.88 -15.27
CA LEU A 28 -9.60 -0.80 -15.14
C LEU A 28 -9.15 -0.04 -13.88
N GLY A 29 -9.85 1.05 -13.54
CA GLY A 29 -9.62 1.81 -12.31
C GLY A 29 -9.91 0.97 -11.07
N LEU A 30 -11.03 0.24 -11.08
CA LEU A 30 -11.39 -0.69 -10.00
C LEU A 30 -10.34 -1.79 -9.83
N GLN A 31 -9.83 -2.32 -10.95
CA GLN A 31 -8.71 -3.25 -10.93
C GLN A 31 -7.47 -2.66 -10.26
N HIS A 32 -7.10 -1.44 -10.64
CA HIS A 32 -5.92 -0.79 -10.09
C HIS A 32 -6.07 -0.60 -8.58
N ALA A 33 -7.25 -0.16 -8.14
CA ALA A 33 -7.58 -0.02 -6.72
C ALA A 33 -7.45 -1.35 -5.96
N PHE A 34 -8.02 -2.45 -6.46
CA PHE A 34 -7.91 -3.76 -5.81
C PHE A 34 -6.49 -4.34 -5.84
N THR A 35 -5.73 -4.06 -6.89
CA THR A 35 -4.33 -4.50 -6.98
C THR A 35 -3.47 -3.79 -5.93
N MET A 36 -3.69 -2.50 -5.70
CA MET A 36 -2.96 -1.72 -4.70
C MET A 36 -3.51 -1.90 -3.27
N PHE A 37 -4.75 -2.40 -3.13
CA PHE A 37 -5.43 -2.61 -1.85
C PHE A 37 -4.62 -3.50 -0.90
N GLY A 38 -4.08 -4.61 -1.38
CA GLY A 38 -3.35 -5.57 -0.55
C GLY A 38 -2.23 -4.92 0.27
N ALA A 39 -1.32 -4.22 -0.40
CA ALA A 39 -0.24 -3.49 0.28
C ALA A 39 -0.76 -2.30 1.13
N THR A 40 -1.76 -1.59 0.62
CA THR A 40 -2.27 -0.37 1.24
C THR A 40 -3.01 -0.65 2.56
N VAL A 41 -3.65 -1.82 2.67
CA VAL A 41 -4.33 -2.32 3.88
C VAL A 41 -3.39 -3.10 4.80
N LEU A 42 -2.44 -3.84 4.24
CA LEU A 42 -1.54 -4.67 5.04
C LEU A 42 -0.68 -3.85 5.99
N VAL A 43 -0.07 -2.76 5.52
CA VAL A 43 0.77 -1.90 6.36
C VAL A 43 0.00 -1.34 7.56
N PRO A 44 -1.14 -0.63 7.40
CA PRO A 44 -1.90 -0.10 8.54
C PRO A 44 -2.41 -1.20 9.47
N TYR A 45 -2.80 -2.36 8.93
CA TYR A 45 -3.14 -3.54 9.73
C TYR A 45 -1.96 -4.01 10.61
N LEU A 46 -0.73 -3.97 10.09
CA LEU A 46 0.45 -4.38 10.85
C LEU A 46 0.94 -3.33 11.84
N THR A 47 0.71 -2.04 11.56
CA THR A 47 1.19 -0.93 12.37
C THR A 47 0.14 -0.37 13.34
N GLY A 48 -1.09 -0.89 13.33
CA GLY A 48 -2.18 -0.43 14.20
C GLY A 48 -2.82 0.89 13.74
N VAL A 49 -2.45 1.40 12.56
CA VAL A 49 -3.10 2.57 11.95
C VAL A 49 -4.49 2.13 11.44
N PRO A 50 -5.55 2.92 11.68
CA PRO A 50 -6.86 2.64 11.11
C PRO A 50 -6.80 2.53 9.57
N VAL A 51 -7.22 1.36 9.05
CA VAL A 51 -7.17 1.04 7.62
C VAL A 51 -7.96 2.05 6.77
N ASN A 52 -9.10 2.52 7.28
CA ASN A 52 -9.94 3.52 6.60
C ASN A 52 -9.22 4.88 6.44
N VAL A 53 -8.44 5.31 7.43
CA VAL A 53 -7.64 6.54 7.34
C VAL A 53 -6.54 6.38 6.30
N ALA A 54 -5.86 5.23 6.28
CA ALA A 54 -4.82 4.94 5.29
C ALA A 54 -5.38 4.91 3.85
N LEU A 55 -6.52 4.25 3.62
CA LEU A 55 -7.17 4.21 2.31
C LEU A 55 -7.64 5.60 1.85
N PHE A 56 -8.27 6.36 2.75
CA PHE A 56 -8.74 7.71 2.45
C PHE A 56 -7.57 8.65 2.09
N THR A 57 -6.52 8.66 2.91
CA THR A 57 -5.34 9.52 2.69
C THR A 57 -4.51 9.09 1.49
N ALA A 58 -4.42 7.78 1.19
CA ALA A 58 -3.81 7.27 -0.03
C ALA A 58 -4.56 7.76 -1.29
N GLY A 59 -5.90 7.73 -1.27
CA GLY A 59 -6.72 8.26 -2.36
C GLY A 59 -6.54 9.77 -2.56
N VAL A 60 -6.69 10.55 -1.48
CA VAL A 60 -6.49 12.02 -1.52
C VAL A 60 -5.06 12.39 -1.93
N GLY A 61 -4.06 11.71 -1.37
CA GLY A 61 -2.66 11.92 -1.70
C GLY A 61 -2.36 11.60 -3.16
N THR A 62 -2.93 10.52 -3.69
CA THR A 62 -2.82 10.16 -5.12
C THR A 62 -3.41 11.25 -6.00
N LEU A 63 -4.61 11.76 -5.68
CA LEU A 63 -5.22 12.85 -6.45
C LEU A 63 -4.39 14.14 -6.40
N LEU A 64 -3.88 14.49 -5.21
CA LEU A 64 -2.99 15.65 -5.03
C LEU A 64 -1.71 15.49 -5.86
N PHE A 65 -1.11 14.29 -5.86
CA PHE A 65 0.06 13.99 -6.67
C PHE A 65 -0.19 14.15 -8.16
N HIS A 66 -1.32 13.64 -8.67
CA HIS A 66 -1.70 13.81 -10.07
C HIS A 66 -1.95 15.29 -10.41
N ALA A 67 -2.55 16.06 -9.51
CA ALA A 67 -2.74 17.50 -9.70
C ALA A 67 -1.40 18.26 -9.78
N ILE A 68 -0.46 17.96 -8.87
CA ILE A 68 0.88 18.58 -8.85
C ILE A 68 1.69 18.20 -10.10
N THR A 69 1.59 16.95 -10.54
CA THR A 69 2.29 16.44 -11.75
C THR A 69 1.58 16.76 -13.06
N LYS A 70 0.48 17.51 -13.02
CA LYS A 70 -0.33 17.89 -14.19
C LYS A 70 -0.83 16.69 -14.99
N TRP A 71 -1.20 15.61 -14.31
CA TRP A 71 -1.72 14.36 -14.90
C TRP A 71 -0.75 13.62 -15.83
N LYS A 72 0.55 13.94 -15.75
CA LYS A 72 1.56 13.34 -16.63
C LYS A 72 2.14 12.03 -16.11
N VAL A 73 2.05 11.81 -14.80
CA VAL A 73 2.68 10.69 -14.09
C VAL A 73 1.59 9.80 -13.49
N PRO A 74 1.27 8.64 -14.09
CA PRO A 74 0.18 7.77 -13.63
C PRO A 74 0.67 6.86 -12.49
N VAL A 75 0.74 7.39 -11.27
CA VAL A 75 1.24 6.65 -10.09
C VAL A 75 0.24 6.70 -8.95
N PHE A 76 -0.10 5.53 -8.42
CA PHE A 76 -0.87 5.40 -7.18
C PHE A 76 0.05 5.43 -5.95
N LEU A 77 -0.30 6.24 -4.95
CA LEU A 77 0.43 6.33 -3.69
C LEU A 77 -0.16 5.34 -2.67
N GLY A 78 0.50 4.18 -2.53
CA GLY A 78 0.16 3.18 -1.53
C GLY A 78 0.98 3.28 -0.25
N SER A 79 0.66 2.44 0.73
CA SER A 79 1.40 2.33 1.99
C SER A 79 2.81 1.78 1.76
N SER A 80 3.83 2.43 2.33
CA SER A 80 5.22 2.00 2.16
C SER A 80 5.64 1.02 3.26
N PHE A 81 6.00 -0.19 2.81
CA PHE A 81 6.49 -1.27 3.65
C PHE A 81 7.77 -0.95 4.43
N ALA A 82 8.57 0.01 3.96
CA ALA A 82 9.79 0.45 4.64
C ALA A 82 9.50 1.04 6.04
N TYR A 83 8.26 1.48 6.29
CA TYR A 83 7.86 2.04 7.59
C TYR A 83 7.32 1.01 8.57
N ILE A 84 7.09 -0.25 8.19
CA ILE A 84 6.54 -1.27 9.11
C ILE A 84 7.43 -1.43 10.35
N ALA A 85 8.70 -1.78 10.14
CA ALA A 85 9.63 -2.03 11.23
C ALA A 85 9.78 -0.83 12.19
N PRO A 86 10.08 0.40 11.72
CA PRO A 86 10.22 1.53 12.62
C PRO A 86 8.90 1.92 13.31
N MET A 87 7.76 1.81 12.63
CA MET A 87 6.45 2.08 13.24
C MET A 87 6.17 1.10 14.38
N ILE A 88 6.34 -0.21 14.14
CA ILE A 88 6.13 -1.22 15.18
C ILE A 88 7.02 -0.96 16.38
N SER A 89 8.32 -0.70 16.15
CA SER A 89 9.26 -0.43 17.24
C SER A 89 8.89 0.79 18.08
N VAL A 90 8.50 1.90 17.44
CA VAL A 90 8.11 3.13 18.15
C VAL A 90 6.80 2.92 18.91
N THR A 91 5.80 2.32 18.28
CA THR A 91 4.51 2.07 18.91
C THR A 91 4.66 1.15 20.13
N LEU A 92 5.37 0.03 20.01
CA LEU A 92 5.62 -0.88 21.14
C LEU A 92 6.44 -0.21 22.27
N TYR A 93 7.43 0.62 21.91
CA TYR A 93 8.21 1.37 22.90
C TYR A 93 7.33 2.29 23.76
N TYR A 94 6.42 3.05 23.14
CA TYR A 94 5.50 3.93 23.87
C TYR A 94 4.42 3.16 24.64
N MET A 95 3.98 2.00 24.14
CA MET A 95 3.06 1.13 24.87
C MET A 95 3.69 0.60 26.16
N HIS A 96 4.95 0.16 26.09
CA HIS A 96 5.70 -0.30 27.26
C HIS A 96 5.86 0.83 28.31
N GLN A 97 6.04 2.08 27.87
CA GLN A 97 6.05 3.24 28.78
C GLN A 97 4.71 3.50 29.48
N GLN A 98 3.59 3.11 28.86
CA GLN A 98 2.25 3.21 29.46
C GLN A 98 1.89 2.02 30.34
N GLY A 99 2.83 1.08 30.57
CA GLY A 99 2.60 -0.14 31.35
C GLY A 99 1.87 -1.24 30.59
N LEU A 100 1.76 -1.14 29.26
CA LEU A 100 1.12 -2.11 28.39
C LEU A 100 2.21 -2.97 27.71
N ASP A 101 2.53 -4.11 28.31
CA ASP A 101 3.59 -5.00 27.83
C ASP A 101 3.03 -6.06 26.85
N TYR A 102 3.03 -5.72 25.56
CA TYR A 102 2.61 -6.62 24.47
C TYR A 102 3.79 -6.88 23.53
N LYS A 103 3.91 -8.12 23.06
CA LYS A 103 5.00 -8.51 22.14
C LYS A 103 4.72 -8.11 20.70
N SER A 104 3.46 -7.86 20.36
CA SER A 104 3.04 -7.45 19.03
C SER A 104 1.85 -6.48 19.07
N ILE A 105 1.74 -5.63 18.04
CA ILE A 105 0.60 -4.72 17.88
C ILE A 105 -0.69 -5.52 17.66
N GLN A 106 -0.60 -6.69 17.02
CA GLN A 106 -1.75 -7.55 16.73
C GLN A 106 -2.36 -8.12 18.01
N GLU A 107 -1.54 -8.54 18.98
CA GLU A 107 -2.01 -9.00 20.30
C GLU A 107 -2.73 -7.88 21.05
N ALA A 108 -2.17 -6.66 21.02
CA ALA A 108 -2.78 -5.51 21.67
C ALA A 108 -4.11 -5.09 21.02
N GLN A 109 -4.19 -5.18 19.69
CA GLN A 109 -5.42 -4.92 18.95
C GLN A 109 -6.52 -5.94 19.27
N GLN A 110 -6.16 -7.22 19.43
CA GLN A 110 -7.08 -8.27 19.85
C GLN A 110 -7.54 -8.13 21.31
N ALA A 111 -6.68 -7.62 22.18
CA ALA A 111 -7.02 -7.30 23.56
C ALA A 111 -7.92 -6.05 23.70
N GLY A 112 -8.25 -5.37 22.60
CA GLY A 112 -9.12 -4.20 22.58
C GLY A 112 -8.45 -2.94 23.14
N VAL A 113 -7.12 -2.90 23.19
CA VAL A 113 -6.35 -1.75 23.65
C VAL A 113 -6.48 -0.61 22.63
N ASP A 114 -6.70 0.61 23.12
CA ASP A 114 -6.65 1.78 22.24
C ASP A 114 -5.20 2.07 21.83
N LEU A 115 -4.88 1.70 20.59
CA LEU A 115 -3.55 1.88 20.00
C LEU A 115 -3.33 3.32 19.50
N ILE A 116 -4.38 4.15 19.41
CA ILE A 116 -4.31 5.49 18.80
C ILE A 116 -3.25 6.38 19.49
N PRO A 117 -3.14 6.43 20.83
CA PRO A 117 -2.12 7.26 21.49
C PRO A 117 -0.68 6.85 21.16
N SER A 118 -0.40 5.54 21.13
CA SER A 118 0.96 5.04 20.85
C SER A 118 1.32 5.12 19.36
N VAL A 119 0.33 4.94 18.49
CA VAL A 119 0.49 5.09 17.04
C VAL A 119 0.63 6.56 16.64
N ALA A 120 0.05 7.51 17.39
CA ALA A 120 0.19 8.95 17.15
C ALA A 120 1.66 9.39 17.10
N TYR A 121 2.48 9.00 18.09
CA TYR A 121 3.92 9.28 18.11
C TYR A 121 4.65 8.74 16.87
N ALA A 122 4.30 7.53 16.46
CA ALA A 122 4.90 6.90 15.29
C ALA A 122 4.48 7.62 13.99
N THR A 123 3.21 8.08 13.89
CA THR A 123 2.74 8.91 12.77
C THR A 123 3.36 10.30 12.73
N GLY A 124 3.71 10.89 13.88
CA GLY A 124 4.49 12.13 13.94
C GLY A 124 5.88 11.96 13.30
N GLY A 125 6.53 10.83 13.56
CA GLY A 125 7.77 10.44 12.89
C GLY A 125 7.61 10.31 11.37
N ILE A 126 6.52 9.70 10.90
CA ILE A 126 6.20 9.63 9.46
C ILE A 126 5.98 11.03 8.87
N ALA A 127 5.30 11.93 9.57
CA ALA A 127 5.07 13.29 9.09
C ALA A 127 6.39 14.03 8.87
N ILE A 128 7.32 13.93 9.82
CA ILE A 128 8.69 14.47 9.68
C ILE A 128 9.42 13.81 8.51
N ALA A 129 9.32 12.48 8.36
CA ALA A 129 9.92 11.78 7.22
C ALA A 129 9.36 12.27 5.87
N GLY A 130 8.08 12.65 5.82
CA GLY A 130 7.46 13.30 4.66
C GLY A 130 8.09 14.67 4.34
N LEU A 131 8.31 15.50 5.36
CA LEU A 131 9.01 16.78 5.20
C LEU A 131 10.45 16.61 4.73
N VAL A 132 11.17 15.61 5.26
CA VAL A 132 12.52 15.27 4.82
C VAL A 132 12.51 14.86 3.34
N LYS A 133 11.56 14.01 2.91
CA LYS A 133 11.39 13.64 1.50
C LYS A 133 11.12 14.84 0.60
N PHE A 134 10.29 15.77 1.06
CA PHE A 134 10.04 17.01 0.35
C PHE A 134 11.33 17.85 0.21
N GLY A 135 12.12 17.97 1.29
CA GLY A 135 13.43 18.61 1.28
C GLY A 135 14.41 17.95 0.30
N PHE A 136 14.47 16.61 0.27
CA PHE A 136 15.25 15.88 -0.73
C PHE A 136 14.77 16.15 -2.16
N GLY A 137 13.46 16.26 -2.39
CA GLY A 137 12.91 16.65 -3.70
C GLY A 137 13.42 18.02 -4.15
N ILE A 138 13.44 19.01 -3.25
CA ILE A 138 14.02 20.34 -3.52
C ILE A 138 15.53 20.24 -3.77
N LEU A 139 16.25 19.46 -2.97
CA LEU A 139 17.69 19.26 -3.13
C LEU A 139 18.04 18.65 -4.50
N ILE A 140 17.29 17.63 -4.94
CA ILE A 140 17.46 17.01 -6.26
C ILE A 140 17.19 18.03 -7.37
N LYS A 141 16.20 18.90 -7.19
CA LYS A 141 15.92 20.00 -8.14
C LYS A 141 17.12 20.94 -8.28
N PHE A 142 17.86 21.24 -7.21
CA PHE A 142 19.05 22.09 -7.25
C PHE A 142 20.31 21.38 -7.78
N ILE A 143 20.54 20.13 -7.38
CA ILE A 143 21.71 19.34 -7.80
C ILE A 143 21.62 18.95 -9.29
N GLY A 144 20.39 18.75 -9.77
CA GLY A 144 20.09 18.26 -11.11
C GLY A 144 20.00 16.74 -11.18
N VAL A 145 19.02 16.25 -11.94
CA VAL A 145 18.66 14.82 -12.04
C VAL A 145 19.84 13.95 -12.49
N LYS A 146 20.65 14.42 -13.45
CA LYS A 146 21.79 13.66 -14.00
C LYS A 146 22.88 13.34 -12.96
N ARG A 147 23.12 14.24 -12.00
CA ARG A 147 24.11 14.00 -10.93
C ARG A 147 23.53 13.04 -9.89
N PHE A 148 22.24 13.13 -9.61
CA PHE A 148 21.55 12.21 -8.73
C PHE A 148 21.54 10.78 -9.29
N GLU A 149 21.26 10.60 -10.59
CA GLU A 149 21.32 9.28 -11.26
C GLU A 149 22.73 8.68 -11.27
N LYS A 150 23.79 9.50 -11.29
CA LYS A 150 25.17 8.99 -11.13
C LYS A 150 25.45 8.49 -9.72
N LEU A 151 24.85 9.13 -8.70
CA LEU A 151 24.99 8.73 -7.30
C LEU A 151 24.15 7.49 -6.99
N PHE A 152 22.96 7.40 -7.57
CA PHE A 152 22.03 6.28 -7.41
C PHE A 152 21.69 5.67 -8.78
N PRO A 153 22.62 4.89 -9.37
CA PRO A 153 22.38 4.28 -10.66
C PRO A 153 21.23 3.26 -10.59
N PRO A 154 20.59 2.93 -11.73
CA PRO A 154 19.44 2.02 -11.78
C PRO A 154 19.71 0.64 -11.15
N THR A 155 20.96 0.19 -11.15
CA THR A 155 21.39 -1.05 -10.50
C THR A 155 21.18 -1.02 -8.98
N VAL A 156 21.40 0.13 -8.33
CA VAL A 156 21.17 0.31 -6.89
C VAL A 156 19.67 0.36 -6.61
N ALA A 157 18.92 1.15 -7.38
CA ALA A 157 17.48 1.27 -7.20
C ALA A 157 16.77 -0.09 -7.38
N GLY A 158 17.11 -0.84 -8.43
CA GLY A 158 16.56 -2.18 -8.67
C GLY A 158 16.90 -3.16 -7.55
N THR A 159 18.15 -3.17 -7.09
CA THR A 159 18.57 -4.03 -5.96
C THR A 159 17.79 -3.71 -4.68
N MET A 160 17.58 -2.42 -4.38
CA MET A 160 16.78 -2.00 -3.22
C MET A 160 15.32 -2.43 -3.33
N ILE A 161 14.70 -2.37 -4.51
CA ILE A 161 13.33 -2.82 -4.73
C ILE A 161 13.20 -4.34 -4.48
N VAL A 162 14.14 -5.14 -4.97
CA VAL A 162 14.16 -6.60 -4.75
C VAL A 162 14.36 -6.92 -3.26
N LEU A 163 15.27 -6.21 -2.58
CA LEU A 163 15.50 -6.38 -1.14
C LEU A 163 14.27 -6.05 -0.31
N ILE A 164 13.55 -4.95 -0.63
CA ILE A 164 12.29 -4.61 0.04
C ILE A 164 11.29 -5.75 -0.12
N GLY A 165 11.14 -6.31 -1.33
CA GLY A 165 10.27 -7.47 -1.56
C GLY A 165 10.68 -8.69 -0.74
N LEU A 166 11.99 -8.99 -0.66
CA LEU A 166 12.51 -10.13 0.08
C LEU A 166 12.32 -10.00 1.60
N ILE A 167 12.55 -8.80 2.15
CA ILE A 167 12.36 -8.49 3.58
C ILE A 167 10.90 -8.67 4.00
N LEU A 168 9.95 -8.56 3.06
CA LEU A 168 8.51 -8.73 3.32
C LEU A 168 8.02 -10.16 3.13
N SER A 169 8.83 -11.04 2.54
CA SER A 169 8.47 -12.46 2.40
C SER A 169 8.07 -13.14 3.72
N PRO A 170 8.71 -12.87 4.89
CA PRO A 170 8.29 -13.48 6.14
C PRO A 170 6.90 -13.03 6.59
N VAL A 171 6.51 -11.78 6.29
CA VAL A 171 5.17 -11.26 6.60
C VAL A 171 4.10 -12.05 5.84
N ALA A 172 4.32 -12.26 4.54
CA ALA A 172 3.41 -13.05 3.72
C ALA A 172 3.29 -14.50 4.20
N ILE A 173 4.42 -15.13 4.59
CA ILE A 173 4.44 -16.50 5.11
C ILE A 173 3.72 -16.59 6.47
N ASN A 174 3.91 -15.62 7.36
CA ASN A 174 3.22 -15.60 8.66
C ASN A 174 1.71 -15.46 8.50
N MET A 175 1.24 -14.63 7.54
CA MET A 175 -0.19 -14.53 7.23
C MET A 175 -0.74 -15.81 6.59
N ALA A 176 0.00 -16.42 5.66
CA ALA A 176 -0.39 -17.69 5.06
C ALA A 176 -0.45 -18.82 6.09
N SER A 177 0.41 -18.77 7.11
CA SER A 177 0.47 -19.77 8.19
C SER A 177 -0.80 -19.87 9.02
N SER A 178 -1.63 -18.81 9.05
CA SER A 178 -2.94 -18.89 9.70
C SER A 178 -3.88 -19.89 9.01
N ASN A 179 -3.85 -19.98 7.67
CA ASN A 179 -4.65 -20.92 6.89
C ASN A 179 -3.96 -21.24 5.54
N TRP A 180 -2.97 -22.13 5.57
CA TRP A 180 -2.16 -22.47 4.39
C TRP A 180 -2.99 -22.92 3.18
N TRP A 181 -4.04 -23.70 3.43
CA TRP A 181 -4.88 -24.22 2.35
C TRP A 181 -5.66 -23.10 1.63
N LEU A 182 -6.19 -22.10 2.37
CA LEU A 182 -6.86 -20.92 1.78
C LEU A 182 -5.86 -20.05 1.01
N ALA A 183 -4.67 -19.85 1.58
CA ALA A 183 -3.60 -19.08 0.92
C ALA A 183 -3.18 -19.74 -0.40
N LEU A 184 -3.05 -21.07 -0.42
CA LEU A 184 -2.75 -21.84 -1.63
C LEU A 184 -3.88 -21.75 -2.67
N VAL A 185 -5.14 -21.82 -2.26
CA VAL A 185 -6.28 -21.65 -3.18
C VAL A 185 -6.24 -20.28 -3.87
N ALA A 186 -6.02 -19.21 -3.11
CA ALA A 186 -5.91 -17.86 -3.67
C ALA A 186 -4.70 -17.72 -4.62
N LEU A 187 -3.54 -18.28 -4.24
CA LEU A 187 -2.31 -18.24 -5.03
C LEU A 187 -2.44 -19.05 -6.33
N VAL A 188 -2.94 -20.29 -6.25
CA VAL A 188 -3.16 -21.16 -7.41
C VAL A 188 -4.17 -20.53 -8.36
N THR A 189 -5.26 -19.96 -7.84
CA THR A 189 -6.25 -19.26 -8.69
C THR A 189 -5.61 -18.07 -9.41
N THR A 190 -4.83 -17.26 -8.69
CA THR A 190 -4.12 -16.10 -9.28
C THR A 190 -3.16 -16.55 -10.39
N LEU A 191 -2.37 -17.60 -10.14
CA LEU A 191 -1.45 -18.16 -11.14
C LEU A 191 -2.19 -18.76 -12.33
N PHE A 192 -3.26 -19.52 -12.09
CA PHE A 192 -4.06 -20.14 -13.13
C PHE A 192 -4.66 -19.10 -14.07
N VAL A 193 -5.28 -18.04 -13.52
CA VAL A 193 -5.84 -16.94 -14.32
C VAL A 193 -4.74 -16.22 -15.07
N ARG A 194 -3.57 -16.00 -14.45
CA ARG A 194 -2.44 -15.35 -15.12
C ARG A 194 -1.86 -16.18 -16.28
N LEU A 195 -1.85 -17.50 -16.16
CA LEU A 195 -1.23 -18.39 -17.15
C LEU A 195 -2.19 -18.79 -18.29
N TYR A 196 -3.47 -19.03 -17.98
CA TYR A 196 -4.41 -19.63 -18.94
C TYR A 196 -5.46 -18.67 -19.48
N CYS A 197 -5.84 -17.61 -18.75
CA CYS A 197 -6.85 -16.67 -19.23
C CYS A 197 -6.23 -15.64 -20.19
N LYS A 198 -6.81 -15.51 -21.38
CA LYS A 198 -6.45 -14.49 -22.38
C LYS A 198 -7.40 -13.29 -22.29
N GLY A 199 -6.96 -12.15 -22.83
CA GLY A 199 -7.74 -10.92 -22.84
C GLY A 199 -7.88 -10.30 -21.45
N PHE A 200 -9.03 -9.66 -21.19
CA PHE A 200 -9.28 -8.86 -19.99
C PHE A 200 -9.04 -9.64 -18.68
N ASN A 201 -9.43 -10.91 -18.60
CA ASN A 201 -9.25 -11.72 -17.38
C ASN A 201 -7.78 -11.99 -17.03
N GLY A 202 -6.89 -12.10 -18.03
CA GLY A 202 -5.45 -12.24 -17.79
C GLY A 202 -4.75 -10.97 -17.29
N LEU A 203 -5.44 -9.82 -17.40
CA LEU A 203 -4.98 -8.55 -16.83
C LEU A 203 -5.30 -8.45 -15.33
N ILE A 204 -6.36 -9.10 -14.83
CA ILE A 204 -6.85 -9.02 -13.44
C ILE A 204 -6.67 -10.29 -12.59
N PRO A 205 -5.53 -11.00 -12.62
CA PRO A 205 -5.39 -12.29 -11.95
C PRO A 205 -5.55 -12.20 -10.43
N VAL A 206 -5.10 -11.10 -9.81
CA VAL A 206 -5.16 -10.89 -8.35
C VAL A 206 -6.61 -10.80 -7.86
N ILE A 207 -7.48 -10.12 -8.61
CA ILE A 207 -8.89 -9.97 -8.24
C ILE A 207 -9.59 -11.33 -8.21
N TRP A 208 -9.34 -12.17 -9.22
CA TRP A 208 -9.87 -13.53 -9.24
C TRP A 208 -9.36 -14.37 -8.07
N GLY A 209 -8.08 -14.23 -7.70
CA GLY A 209 -7.53 -14.85 -6.49
C GLY A 209 -8.25 -14.44 -5.22
N ILE A 210 -8.54 -13.13 -5.05
CA ILE A 210 -9.27 -12.60 -3.90
C ILE A 210 -10.72 -13.10 -3.89
N ILE A 211 -11.43 -13.04 -5.03
CA ILE A 211 -12.84 -13.45 -5.13
C ILE A 211 -12.99 -14.94 -4.80
N VAL A 212 -12.20 -15.81 -5.45
CA VAL A 212 -12.28 -17.25 -5.21
C VAL A 212 -11.82 -17.58 -3.80
N GLY A 213 -10.74 -16.96 -3.32
CA GLY A 213 -10.27 -17.13 -1.94
C GLY A 213 -11.33 -16.76 -0.90
N TYR A 214 -12.03 -15.64 -1.11
CA TYR A 214 -13.11 -15.19 -0.22
C TYR A 214 -14.33 -16.13 -0.24
N ILE A 215 -14.77 -16.56 -1.43
CA ILE A 215 -15.88 -17.52 -1.56
C ILE A 215 -15.56 -18.82 -0.81
N VAL A 216 -14.35 -19.34 -1.00
CA VAL A 216 -13.91 -20.57 -0.34
C VAL A 216 -13.79 -20.37 1.19
N ALA A 217 -13.29 -19.22 1.64
CA ALA A 217 -13.25 -18.88 3.06
C ALA A 217 -14.65 -18.76 3.69
N ALA A 218 -15.62 -18.21 2.95
CA ALA A 218 -17.00 -18.09 3.38
C ALA A 218 -17.67 -19.48 3.52
N ILE A 219 -17.47 -20.36 2.55
CA ILE A 219 -17.98 -21.75 2.61
C ILE A 219 -17.32 -22.52 3.78
N ALA A 220 -16.06 -22.26 4.06
CA ALA A 220 -15.34 -22.86 5.19
C ALA A 220 -15.73 -22.29 6.57
N GLY A 221 -16.66 -21.32 6.64
CA GLY A 221 -17.11 -20.70 7.88
C GLY A 221 -16.03 -19.86 8.59
N LYS A 222 -15.02 -19.39 7.85
CA LYS A 222 -13.90 -18.58 8.39
C LYS A 222 -14.14 -17.07 8.27
N VAL A 223 -15.31 -16.66 7.79
CA VAL A 223 -15.68 -15.25 7.62
C VAL A 223 -16.64 -14.85 8.73
N ASP A 224 -16.22 -13.88 9.55
CA ASP A 224 -17.08 -13.25 10.54
C ASP A 224 -17.80 -12.04 9.91
N PHE A 225 -19.13 -12.04 9.97
CA PHE A 225 -19.98 -10.96 9.44
C PHE A 225 -20.43 -9.98 10.53
N THR A 226 -20.07 -10.20 11.80
CA THR A 226 -20.53 -9.41 12.94
C THR A 226 -20.13 -7.93 12.81
N GLU A 227 -18.91 -7.65 12.36
CA GLU A 227 -18.43 -6.29 12.12
C GLU A 227 -19.15 -5.59 10.96
N VAL A 228 -19.55 -6.34 9.92
CA VAL A 228 -20.25 -5.80 8.76
C VAL A 228 -21.66 -5.34 9.14
N VAL A 229 -22.34 -6.09 10.01
CA VAL A 229 -23.71 -5.78 10.46
C VAL A 229 -23.74 -4.59 11.43
N SER A 230 -22.72 -4.44 12.27
CA SER A 230 -22.64 -3.39 13.29
C SER A 230 -22.14 -2.03 12.77
N THR A 231 -21.62 -1.98 11.54
CA THR A 231 -21.02 -0.77 10.97
C THR A 231 -22.05 0.14 10.29
N LYS A 232 -21.88 1.46 10.44
CA LYS A 232 -22.70 2.46 9.75
C LYS A 232 -22.42 2.46 8.25
N TRP A 233 -23.46 2.59 7.42
CA TRP A 233 -23.37 2.67 5.96
C TRP A 233 -22.41 3.76 5.45
N VAL A 234 -22.34 4.89 6.17
CA VAL A 234 -21.38 5.97 5.91
C VAL A 234 -20.67 6.31 7.20
N GLY A 235 -19.34 6.29 7.16
CA GLY A 235 -18.48 6.67 8.28
C GLY A 235 -17.33 7.52 7.78
N PHE A 236 -17.07 8.64 8.45
CA PHE A 236 -15.85 9.40 8.22
C PHE A 236 -14.66 8.69 8.88
N PRO A 237 -13.48 8.68 8.23
CA PRO A 237 -12.28 8.15 8.84
C PRO A 237 -11.97 8.91 10.13
N LYS A 238 -11.64 8.18 11.20
CA LYS A 238 -11.24 8.76 12.48
C LYS A 238 -9.85 9.36 12.33
N LEU A 239 -9.78 10.60 11.87
CA LEU A 239 -8.53 11.35 11.81
C LEU A 239 -8.05 11.62 13.24
N TYR A 240 -6.80 11.31 13.51
CA TYR A 240 -6.13 11.58 14.77
C TYR A 240 -4.88 12.40 14.48
N PHE A 241 -4.55 13.32 15.39
CA PHE A 241 -3.36 14.13 15.28
C PHE A 241 -2.16 13.40 15.91
N PRO A 242 -0.98 13.49 15.29
CA PRO A 242 0.27 13.00 15.88
C PRO A 242 0.69 13.80 17.11
#